data_AF-A0A7S3J9H0-F1
#
_entry.id   AF-A0A7S3J9H0-F1
#
_cell.length_a   1.000
_cell.length_b   1.000
_cell.length_c   1.000
_cell.angle_alpha   90.00
_cell.angle_beta   90.00
_cell.angle_gamma   90.00
#
_symmetry.space_group_name_H-M   'P 1'
#
loop_
_entity.id
_entity.type
_entity.pdbx_description
1 polymer ?
#
loop_
_entity_poly.entity_id
_entity_poly.type
_entity_poly.pdbx_seq_one_letter_code
_entity_poly.pdbx_strand_id
1 'polypeptide(L)'
;MEFLAEFKPNPELDQFLGRGLLKLLSFWNSITTFTGQFEEFSAKFLIAPIGLVGISFQFAFAHDLLSVITCHIHTIFYLFAFAHKISFEVLLTLFHMFRGKKYNVLKKKTDDALYSIEELLLGILIMTIILFVLPTMSVYYLSLIYLMCIIILFQVSLILLTK
;
A
#
# COMPACT_ATOMS: atom_id res chain seq x y z
N MET A 1 -22.08 -6.08 22.98
CA MET A 1 -21.21 -6.01 21.78
C MET A 1 -20.10 -4.99 22.02
N GLU A 2 -19.27 -5.20 23.04
CA GLU A 2 -18.28 -4.20 23.53
C GLU A 2 -16.84 -4.46 23.09
N PHE A 3 -16.58 -5.51 22.30
CA PHE A 3 -15.21 -5.88 21.90
C PHE A 3 -14.67 -5.16 20.64
N LEU A 4 -15.42 -4.23 20.04
CA LEU A 4 -15.02 -3.52 18.82
C LEU A 4 -14.75 -2.02 19.03
N ALA A 5 -14.85 -1.51 20.26
CA ALA A 5 -14.78 -0.07 20.54
C ALA A 5 -13.43 0.44 21.08
N GLU A 6 -12.43 -0.42 21.26
CA GLU A 6 -11.19 -0.07 21.99
C GLU A 6 -9.89 -0.14 21.17
N PHE A 7 -9.96 -0.33 19.85
CA PHE A 7 -8.79 -0.17 19.00
C PHE A 7 -8.68 1.28 18.54
N LYS A 8 -8.28 2.17 19.46
CA LYS A 8 -7.96 3.56 19.09
C LYS A 8 -6.53 3.56 18.51
N PRO A 9 -6.35 3.67 17.18
CA PRO A 9 -5.02 3.83 16.60
C PRO A 9 -4.34 5.07 17.19
N ASN A 10 -3.01 5.09 17.15
CA ASN A 10 -2.24 6.22 17.65
C ASN A 10 -2.66 7.50 16.89
N PRO A 11 -3.28 8.50 17.54
CA PRO A 11 -3.89 9.63 16.85
C PRO A 11 -2.86 10.49 16.11
N GLU A 12 -1.63 10.62 16.64
CA GLU A 12 -0.57 11.38 15.99
C GLU A 12 -0.09 10.70 14.71
N LEU A 13 0.08 9.38 14.76
CA LEU A 13 0.46 8.57 13.61
C LEU A 13 -0.66 8.53 12.56
N ASP A 14 -1.90 8.36 13.00
CA ASP A 14 -3.08 8.37 12.13
C ASP A 14 -3.20 9.69 11.36
N GLN A 15 -3.05 10.82 12.06
CA GLN A 15 -3.03 12.13 11.41
C GLN A 15 -1.85 12.30 10.45
N PHE A 16 -0.66 11.81 10.80
CA PHE A 16 0.50 11.87 9.92
C PHE A 16 0.27 11.07 8.62
N LEU A 17 -0.23 9.84 8.74
CA LEU A 17 -0.57 8.99 7.59
C LEU A 17 -1.68 9.62 6.76
N GLY A 18 -2.73 10.14 7.40
CA GLY A 18 -3.83 10.83 6.75
C GLY A 18 -3.36 12.05 5.95
N ARG A 19 -2.48 12.88 6.51
CA ARG A 19 -1.86 14.01 5.79
C ARG A 19 -1.05 13.54 4.58
N GLY A 20 -0.30 12.44 4.71
CA GLY A 20 0.45 11.84 3.61
C GLY A 20 -0.46 11.36 2.48
N LEU A 21 -1.52 10.62 2.83
CA LEU A 21 -2.55 10.15 1.89
C LEU A 21 -3.25 11.32 1.19
N LEU A 22 -3.67 12.35 1.93
CA LEU A 22 -4.30 13.55 1.37
C LEU A 22 -3.37 14.28 0.39
N LYS A 23 -2.06 14.32 0.67
CA LYS A 23 -1.08 14.93 -0.22
C LYS A 23 -0.92 14.15 -1.53
N LEU A 24 -0.95 12.82 -1.46
CA LEU A 24 -0.91 12.00 -2.66
C LEU A 24 -2.22 12.11 -3.46
N LEU A 25 -3.37 12.14 -2.78
CA LEU A 25 -4.66 12.36 -3.41
C LEU A 25 -4.76 13.73 -4.06
N SER A 26 -4.23 14.78 -3.43
CA SER A 26 -4.21 16.13 -4.02
C SER A 26 -3.26 16.20 -5.22
N PHE A 27 -2.13 15.49 -5.18
CA PHE A 27 -1.25 15.33 -6.34
C PHE A 27 -1.97 14.62 -7.50
N TRP A 28 -2.65 13.51 -7.23
CA TRP A 28 -3.46 12.82 -8.24
C TRP A 28 -4.57 13.72 -8.78
N ASN A 29 -5.25 14.46 -7.92
CA ASN A 29 -6.27 15.43 -8.32
C ASN A 29 -5.70 16.53 -9.23
N SER A 30 -4.46 16.96 -9.01
CA SER A 30 -3.77 17.89 -9.90
C SER A 30 -3.51 17.28 -11.28
N ILE A 31 -3.16 15.99 -11.34
CA ILE A 31 -3.00 15.26 -12.60
C ILE A 31 -4.34 15.14 -13.31
N THR A 32 -5.41 14.72 -12.62
CA THR A 32 -6.73 14.55 -13.24
C THR A 32 -7.32 15.88 -13.70
N THR A 33 -7.13 16.96 -12.95
CA THR A 33 -7.56 18.31 -13.35
C THR A 33 -6.80 18.78 -14.60
N PHE A 34 -5.50 18.48 -14.70
CA PHE A 34 -4.72 18.79 -15.89
C PHE A 34 -5.19 17.99 -17.11
N THR A 35 -5.45 16.68 -16.96
CA THR A 35 -6.03 15.87 -18.04
C THR A 35 -7.44 16.30 -18.41
N GLY A 36 -8.19 16.84 -17.43
CA GLY A 36 -9.54 17.36 -17.59
C GLY A 36 -9.65 18.49 -18.62
N GLN A 37 -8.59 19.31 -18.75
CA GLN A 37 -8.53 20.39 -19.74
C GLN A 37 -8.60 19.89 -21.19
N PHE A 38 -8.33 18.60 -21.41
CA PHE A 38 -8.37 17.95 -22.72
C PHE A 38 -9.58 17.02 -22.89
N GLU A 39 -10.57 17.05 -21.98
CA GLU A 39 -11.74 16.16 -22.00
C GLU A 39 -12.58 16.26 -23.27
N GLU A 40 -12.83 17.47 -23.78
CA GLU A 40 -13.61 17.62 -25.02
C GLU A 40 -12.89 17.04 -26.24
N PHE A 41 -11.57 17.19 -26.28
CA PHE A 41 -10.74 16.65 -27.34
C PHE A 41 -10.67 15.12 -27.25
N SER A 42 -10.40 14.57 -26.06
CA SER A 42 -10.33 13.12 -25.86
C SER A 42 -11.69 12.44 -26.07
N ALA A 43 -12.79 13.05 -25.64
CA ALA A 43 -14.13 12.52 -25.86
C ALA A 43 -14.48 12.40 -27.35
N LYS A 44 -14.21 13.47 -28.12
CA LYS A 44 -14.54 13.50 -29.57
C LYS A 44 -13.61 12.64 -30.41
N PHE A 45 -12.31 12.66 -30.14
CA PHE A 45 -11.31 12.01 -31.01
C PHE A 45 -10.86 10.63 -30.53
N LEU A 46 -10.92 10.35 -29.22
CA LEU A 46 -10.55 9.03 -28.67
C LEU A 46 -11.80 8.21 -28.35
N ILE A 47 -12.77 8.73 -27.59
CA ILE A 47 -13.88 7.90 -27.09
C ILE A 47 -14.95 7.62 -28.16
N ALA A 48 -15.38 8.63 -28.92
CA ALA A 48 -16.42 8.47 -29.93
C ALA A 48 -16.14 7.37 -30.99
N PRO A 49 -14.92 7.24 -31.57
CA PRO A 49 -14.66 6.19 -32.56
C PRO A 49 -14.61 4.77 -31.98
N ILE A 50 -14.37 4.59 -30.67
CA ILE A 50 -14.32 3.26 -30.01
C ILE A 50 -15.67 2.54 -30.14
N GLY A 51 -16.77 3.31 -30.17
CA GLY A 51 -18.12 2.80 -30.40
C GLY A 51 -18.28 1.96 -31.67
N LEU A 52 -17.43 2.21 -32.68
CA LEU A 52 -17.55 1.62 -34.03
C LEU A 52 -16.71 0.35 -34.23
N VAL A 53 -15.75 0.08 -33.33
CA VAL A 53 -14.72 -0.98 -33.52
C VAL A 53 -15.15 -2.33 -32.93
N GLY A 54 -16.29 -2.38 -32.23
CA GLY A 54 -16.90 -3.60 -31.67
C GLY A 54 -16.79 -3.74 -30.15
N ILE A 55 -17.56 -4.66 -29.58
CA ILE A 55 -17.77 -4.80 -28.12
C ILE A 55 -16.50 -5.28 -27.40
N SER A 56 -15.75 -6.22 -27.97
CA SER A 56 -14.49 -6.70 -27.37
C SER A 56 -13.45 -5.59 -27.23
N PHE A 57 -13.38 -4.69 -28.21
CA PHE A 57 -12.48 -3.53 -28.16
C PHE A 57 -12.93 -2.51 -27.10
N GLN A 58 -14.24 -2.30 -26.94
CA GLN A 58 -14.80 -1.45 -25.89
C GLN A 58 -14.44 -1.96 -24.49
N PHE A 59 -14.53 -3.27 -24.24
CA PHE A 59 -14.16 -3.86 -22.96
C PHE A 59 -12.65 -3.80 -22.69
N ALA A 60 -11.81 -4.02 -23.70
CA ALA A 60 -10.36 -3.86 -23.57
C ALA A 60 -9.99 -2.40 -23.22
N PHE A 61 -10.60 -1.42 -23.90
CA PHE A 61 -10.40 0.00 -23.59
C PHE A 61 -10.90 0.36 -22.18
N ALA A 62 -12.06 -0.15 -21.77
CA ALA A 62 -12.59 0.07 -20.43
C ALA A 62 -11.66 -0.49 -19.34
N HIS A 63 -11.05 -1.66 -19.58
CA HIS A 63 -10.04 -2.24 -18.71
C HIS A 63 -8.80 -1.33 -18.56
N ASP A 64 -8.28 -0.81 -19.68
CA ASP A 64 -7.11 0.09 -19.67
C ASP A 64 -7.42 1.42 -18.96
N LEU A 65 -8.60 2.00 -19.22
CA LEU A 65 -9.05 3.22 -18.55
C LEU A 65 -9.19 3.01 -17.04
N LEU A 66 -9.77 1.88 -16.62
CA LEU A 66 -9.91 1.53 -15.22
C LEU A 66 -8.54 1.44 -14.54
N SER A 67 -7.54 0.81 -15.18
CA SER A 67 -6.17 0.71 -14.68
C SER A 67 -5.53 2.09 -14.46
N VAL A 68 -5.75 3.03 -15.39
CA VAL A 68 -5.27 4.42 -15.25
C VAL A 68 -5.96 5.13 -14.08
N ILE A 69 -7.29 5.00 -13.96
CA ILE A 69 -8.05 5.64 -12.88
C ILE A 69 -7.62 5.11 -11.51
N THR A 70 -7.37 3.80 -11.38
CA THR A 70 -6.97 3.18 -10.11
C THR A 70 -5.47 3.27 -9.81
N CYS A 71 -4.67 3.88 -10.70
CA CYS A 71 -3.21 3.96 -10.58
C CYS A 71 -2.76 4.55 -9.23
N HIS A 72 -3.37 5.65 -8.80
CA HIS A 72 -3.08 6.27 -7.50
C HIS A 72 -3.30 5.32 -6.32
N ILE A 73 -4.33 4.46 -6.37
CA ILE A 73 -4.63 3.47 -5.33
C ILE A 73 -3.54 2.39 -5.32
N HIS A 74 -3.07 1.95 -6.49
CA HIS A 74 -1.93 1.02 -6.59
C HIS A 74 -0.66 1.63 -5.99
N THR A 75 -0.37 2.91 -6.26
CA THR A 75 0.78 3.62 -5.65
C THR A 75 0.68 3.64 -4.12
N ILE A 76 -0.49 3.95 -3.57
CA ILE A 76 -0.73 3.92 -2.11
C ILE A 76 -0.51 2.51 -1.57
N PHE A 77 -1.07 1.50 -2.23
CA PHE A 77 -0.93 0.11 -1.82
C PHE A 77 0.54 -0.30 -1.73
N TYR A 78 1.35 -0.03 -2.76
CA TYR A 78 2.78 -0.36 -2.75
C TYR A 78 3.55 0.35 -1.63
N LEU A 79 3.21 1.61 -1.34
CA LEU A 79 3.81 2.37 -0.26
C LEU A 79 3.56 1.71 1.11
N PHE A 80 2.30 1.33 1.38
CA PHE A 80 1.93 0.67 2.64
C PHE A 80 2.48 -0.76 2.72
N ALA A 81 2.47 -1.50 1.62
CA ALA A 81 3.07 -2.84 1.56
C ALA A 81 4.58 -2.79 1.86
N PHE A 82 5.29 -1.81 1.30
CA PHE A 82 6.71 -1.59 1.56
C PHE A 82 6.96 -1.21 3.02
N ALA A 83 6.19 -0.29 3.59
CA ALA A 83 6.31 0.11 4.98
C ALA A 83 6.07 -1.08 5.93
N HIS A 84 5.01 -1.85 5.70
CA HIS A 84 4.68 -3.03 6.48
C HIS A 84 5.79 -4.09 6.39
N LYS A 85 6.32 -4.34 5.18
CA LYS A 85 7.45 -5.26 4.97
C LYS A 85 8.66 -4.85 5.82
N ILE A 86 9.07 -3.58 5.76
CA ILE A 86 10.19 -3.06 6.55
C ILE A 86 9.92 -3.22 8.05
N SER A 87 8.72 -2.86 8.53
CA SER A 87 8.37 -3.00 9.95
C SER A 87 8.52 -4.44 10.44
N PHE A 88 8.08 -5.43 9.65
CA PHE A 88 8.23 -6.84 10.00
C PHE A 88 9.69 -7.33 9.94
N GLU A 89 10.46 -6.93 8.92
CA GLU A 89 11.88 -7.30 8.81
C GLU A 89 12.71 -6.76 9.98
N VAL A 90 12.46 -5.51 10.39
CA VAL A 90 13.13 -4.92 11.56
C VAL A 90 12.70 -5.61 12.84
N LEU A 91 11.41 -5.92 13.00
CA LEU A 91 10.90 -6.64 14.17
C LEU A 91 11.54 -8.03 14.31
N LEU A 92 11.65 -8.79 13.20
CA LEU A 92 12.31 -10.10 13.20
C LEU A 92 13.80 -10.00 13.54
N THR A 93 14.47 -8.97 13.02
CA THR A 93 15.89 -8.72 13.31
C THR A 93 16.11 -8.42 14.80
N LEU A 94 15.25 -7.58 15.39
CA LEU A 94 15.27 -7.29 16.82
C LEU A 94 14.97 -8.54 17.66
N PHE A 95 14.02 -9.36 17.22
CA PHE A 95 13.72 -10.62 17.90
C PHE A 95 14.92 -11.58 17.91
N HIS A 96 15.70 -11.65 16.83
CA HIS A 96 16.96 -12.41 16.83
C HIS A 96 18.01 -11.80 17.76
N MET A 97 18.11 -10.47 17.81
CA MET A 97 19.01 -9.76 18.71
C MET A 97 18.72 -10.09 20.19
N PHE A 98 17.44 -10.11 20.59
CA PHE A 98 17.05 -10.50 21.96
C PHE A 98 17.39 -11.94 22.33
N ARG A 99 17.48 -12.82 21.33
CA ARG A 99 17.90 -14.22 21.52
C ARG A 99 19.42 -14.38 21.53
N GLY A 100 20.17 -13.28 21.48
CA GLY A 100 21.64 -13.30 21.39
C GLY A 100 22.14 -13.79 20.03
N LYS A 101 21.33 -13.71 18.97
CA LYS A 101 21.66 -14.24 17.65
C LYS A 101 21.95 -13.13 16.65
N LYS A 102 23.13 -13.17 16.03
CA LYS A 102 23.55 -12.24 14.96
C LYS A 102 23.79 -13.00 13.67
N TYR A 103 23.13 -12.58 12.58
CA TYR A 103 23.45 -13.13 11.27
C TYR A 103 24.79 -12.61 10.78
N ASN A 104 25.73 -13.51 10.55
CA ASN A 104 27.06 -13.21 10.05
C ASN A 104 27.06 -13.31 8.52
N VAL A 105 27.02 -12.15 7.84
CA VAL A 105 27.05 -12.07 6.37
C VAL A 105 28.30 -12.70 5.75
N LEU A 106 29.44 -12.69 6.44
CA LEU A 106 30.70 -13.26 5.92
C LEU A 106 30.69 -14.79 5.93
N LYS A 107 30.09 -15.39 6.96
CA LYS A 107 30.03 -16.85 7.13
C LYS A 107 28.68 -17.46 6.73
N LYS A 108 27.74 -16.64 6.26
CA LYS A 108 26.35 -17.00 5.92
C LYS A 108 25.67 -17.90 6.97
N LYS A 109 25.94 -17.64 8.26
CA LYS A 109 25.39 -18.40 9.39
C LYS A 109 24.99 -17.46 10.52
N THR A 110 24.07 -17.91 11.36
CA THR A 110 23.70 -17.20 12.59
C THR A 110 24.67 -17.60 13.69
N ASP A 111 25.44 -16.63 14.18
CA ASP A 111 26.39 -16.80 15.28
C ASP A 111 25.78 -16.25 16.57
N ASP A 112 26.15 -16.84 17.71
CA ASP A 112 25.83 -16.28 19.01
C ASP A 112 26.66 -14.99 19.21
N ALA A 113 25.98 -13.92 19.59
CA ALA A 113 26.56 -12.60 19.83
C ALA A 113 26.26 -12.16 21.26
N LEU A 114 27.30 -11.69 21.93
CA LEU A 114 27.19 -11.05 23.23
C LEU A 114 26.82 -9.59 23.00
N TYR A 115 25.57 -9.24 23.27
CA TYR A 115 25.08 -7.87 23.24
C TYR A 115 25.26 -7.21 24.61
N SER A 116 25.62 -5.93 24.62
CA SER A 116 25.64 -5.16 25.88
C SER A 116 24.22 -4.87 26.36
N ILE A 117 24.06 -4.55 27.65
CA ILE A 117 22.76 -4.18 28.23
C ILE A 117 22.18 -2.94 27.54
N GLU A 118 23.05 -1.99 27.18
CA GLU A 118 22.68 -0.74 26.50
C GLU A 118 22.12 -1.01 25.09
N GLU A 119 22.75 -1.90 24.33
CA GLU A 119 22.28 -2.32 23.00
C GLU A 119 20.92 -3.01 23.08
N LEU A 120 20.74 -3.89 24.09
CA LEU A 120 19.49 -4.57 24.33
C LEU A 120 18.36 -3.58 24.65
N LEU A 121 18.65 -2.58 25.49
CA LEU A 121 17.69 -1.55 25.90
C LEU A 121 17.26 -0.68 24.72
N LEU A 122 18.20 -0.27 23.86
CA LEU A 122 17.87 0.42 22.61
C LEU A 122 17.00 -0.45 21.69
N GLY A 123 17.31 -1.74 21.61
CA GLY A 123 16.48 -2.71 20.89
C GLY A 123 15.03 -2.74 21.37
N ILE A 124 14.82 -2.77 22.70
CA ILE A 124 13.47 -2.79 23.29
C ILE A 124 12.72 -1.50 22.95
N LEU A 125 13.40 -0.35 22.99
CA LEU A 125 12.80 0.93 22.62
C LEU A 125 12.33 0.92 21.16
N ILE A 126 13.18 0.51 20.23
CA ILE A 126 12.85 0.43 18.80
C ILE A 126 11.74 -0.59 18.57
N MET A 127 11.81 -1.77 19.21
CA MET A 127 10.78 -2.80 19.11
C MET A 127 9.43 -2.27 19.57
N THR A 128 9.39 -1.55 20.69
CA THR A 128 8.17 -0.96 21.24
C THR A 128 7.57 0.07 20.29
N ILE A 129 8.41 0.96 19.71
CA ILE A 129 7.95 1.93 18.71
C ILE A 129 7.33 1.22 17.50
N ILE A 130 7.99 0.18 16.97
CA ILE A 130 7.50 -0.57 15.81
C ILE A 130 6.19 -1.29 16.15
N LEU A 131 6.09 -1.92 17.33
CA LEU A 131 4.88 -2.58 17.80
C LEU A 131 3.70 -1.62 17.96
N PHE A 132 3.94 -0.35 18.28
CA PHE A 132 2.89 0.68 18.32
C PHE A 132 2.51 1.22 16.93
N VAL A 133 3.47 1.25 15.98
CA VAL A 133 3.23 1.71 14.60
C VAL A 133 2.49 0.66 13.78
N LEU A 134 2.88 -0.61 13.90
CA LEU A 134 2.32 -1.75 13.18
C LEU A 134 0.78 -1.81 13.18
N PRO A 135 0.07 -1.78 14.33
CA PRO A 135 -1.39 -1.92 14.34
C PRO A 135 -2.10 -0.84 13.52
N THR A 136 -1.63 0.40 13.61
CA THR A 136 -2.20 1.51 12.83
C THR A 136 -1.93 1.28 11.33
N MET A 137 -0.69 0.94 10.95
CA MET A 137 -0.35 0.64 9.56
C MET A 137 -1.10 -0.56 8.99
N SER A 138 -1.34 -1.59 9.80
CA SER A 138 -2.08 -2.79 9.39
C SER A 138 -3.54 -2.48 9.06
N VAL A 139 -4.22 -1.61 9.81
CA VAL A 139 -5.61 -1.19 9.49
C VAL A 139 -5.68 -0.54 8.10
N TYR A 140 -4.78 0.40 7.80
CA TYR A 140 -4.69 1.03 6.49
C TYR A 140 -4.32 0.04 5.38
N TYR A 141 -3.38 -0.85 5.64
CA TYR A 141 -2.97 -1.84 4.65
C TYR A 141 -4.10 -2.83 4.32
N LEU A 142 -4.84 -3.31 5.33
CA LEU A 142 -5.97 -4.23 5.14
C LEU A 142 -7.13 -3.58 4.38
N SER A 143 -7.45 -2.30 4.65
CA SER A 143 -8.49 -1.59 3.90
C SER A 143 -8.10 -1.40 2.43
N LEU A 144 -6.81 -1.15 2.14
CA LEU A 144 -6.28 -1.08 0.78
C LEU A 144 -6.30 -2.44 0.08
N ILE A 145 -5.98 -3.53 0.77
CA ILE A 145 -6.13 -4.89 0.22
C ILE A 145 -7.58 -5.14 -0.19
N TYR A 146 -8.53 -4.81 0.69
CA TYR A 146 -9.95 -4.98 0.39
C TYR A 146 -10.37 -4.22 -0.88
N LEU A 147 -9.95 -2.95 -0.99
CA LEU A 147 -10.22 -2.14 -2.18
C LEU A 147 -9.55 -2.71 -3.44
N MET A 148 -8.30 -3.17 -3.33
CA MET A 148 -7.57 -3.82 -4.42
C MET A 148 -8.26 -5.10 -4.89
N CYS A 149 -8.77 -5.92 -3.97
CA CYS A 149 -9.54 -7.11 -4.32
C CYS A 149 -10.77 -6.77 -5.16
N ILE A 150 -11.51 -5.71 -4.80
CA ILE A 150 -12.68 -5.25 -5.57
C ILE A 150 -12.27 -4.81 -6.98
N ILE A 151 -11.20 -4.00 -7.09
CA ILE A 151 -10.70 -3.50 -8.38
C ILE A 151 -10.28 -4.66 -9.28
N ILE A 152 -9.50 -5.60 -8.76
CA ILE A 152 -9.02 -6.77 -9.51
C ILE A 152 -10.18 -7.67 -9.93
N LEU A 153 -11.15 -7.92 -9.04
CA LEU A 153 -12.35 -8.69 -9.38
C LEU A 153 -13.11 -8.04 -10.54
N PHE A 154 -13.25 -6.71 -10.52
CA PHE A 154 -13.89 -5.97 -11.60
C PHE A 154 -13.08 -6.04 -12.91
N GLN A 155 -11.76 -5.83 -12.86
CA GLN A 155 -10.88 -5.99 -14.03
C GLN A 155 -10.96 -7.39 -14.65
N VAL A 156 -10.91 -8.43 -13.82
CA VAL A 156 -11.02 -9.82 -14.27
C VAL A 156 -12.39 -10.10 -14.90
N SER A 157 -13.47 -9.53 -14.35
CA SER A 157 -14.81 -9.66 -14.94
C SER A 157 -14.90 -9.05 -16.35
N LEU A 158 -14.27 -7.89 -16.58
CA LEU A 158 -14.22 -7.25 -17.90
C LEU A 158 -13.40 -8.07 -18.91
N ILE A 159 -12.27 -8.64 -18.48
CA ILE A 159 -11.45 -9.51 -19.32
C ILE A 159 -12.23 -10.78 -19.69
N LEU A 160 -12.96 -11.37 -18.76
CA LEU A 160 -13.75 -12.58 -19.00
C LEU A 160 -14.88 -12.34 -20.00
N LEU A 161 -15.52 -11.16 -19.97
CA LEU A 161 -16.54 -10.74 -20.95
C LEU A 161 -15.97 -10.48 -22.35
N THR A 162 -14.65 -10.34 -22.48
CA THR A 162 -13.97 -10.06 -23.75
C THR A 162 -13.61 -11.34 -24.51
N LYS A 163 -13.57 -12.50 -23.83
CA LYS A 163 -13.28 -13.83 -24.41
C LYS A 163 -14.54 -14.48 -24.96
#